data_AF-A0A2X2JXG1-F1
#
_entry.id   AF-A0A2X2JXG1-F1
#
_cell.length_a   1.000
_cell.length_b   1.000
_cell.length_c   1.000
_cell.angle_alpha   90.00
_cell.angle_beta   90.00
_cell.angle_gamma   90.00
#
_symmetry.space_group_name_H-M   'P 1'
#
loop_
_entity.id
_entity.type
_entity.pdbx_description
1 polymer ?
#
loop_
_entity_poly.entity_id
_entity_poly.type
_entity_poly.pdbx_seq_one_letter_code
_entity_poly.pdbx_strand_id
1 'polypeptide(L)'
;MHINLLCSDRHLPQDIWAKSNEGKWGGVDRGALILLKHQIIPFFSVGDFDSVSKEERQLLTEQLQIKPVQAEKADTDLALAVDKAVALGFDSITIYGATGGRLDHFFGAIQLLLKKAYYKHDVHIEVIDQQK
;
A
#
# COMPACT_ATOMS: atom_id res chain seq x y z
N MET A 1 14.90 -6.62 -3.96
CA MET A 1 14.57 -5.54 -2.99
C MET A 1 13.13 -5.71 -2.51
N HIS A 2 12.90 -5.54 -1.21
CA HIS A 2 11.59 -5.76 -0.58
C HIS A 2 10.87 -4.46 -0.17
N ILE A 3 9.54 -4.42 -0.30
CA ILE A 3 8.67 -3.35 0.20
C ILE A 3 7.35 -3.90 0.76
N ASN A 4 6.89 -3.28 1.84
CA ASN A 4 5.57 -3.52 2.43
C ASN A 4 4.59 -2.46 1.93
N LEU A 5 3.41 -2.86 1.46
CA LEU A 5 2.31 -1.96 1.11
C LEU A 5 1.22 -2.06 2.17
N LEU A 6 0.79 -0.91 2.70
CA LEU A 6 -0.31 -0.84 3.67
C LEU A 6 -1.53 -0.18 3.04
N CYS A 7 -2.68 -0.87 3.07
CA CYS A 7 -3.96 -0.33 2.58
C CYS A 7 -4.87 0.17 3.71
N SER A 8 -4.93 -0.55 4.82
CA SER A 8 -5.76 -0.20 5.99
C SER A 8 -5.22 -0.83 7.27
N ASP A 9 -5.87 -0.57 8.41
CA ASP A 9 -5.55 -1.12 9.73
C ASP A 9 -6.31 -2.41 10.06
N ARG A 10 -7.00 -3.01 9.08
CA ARG A 10 -7.79 -4.23 9.28
C ARG A 10 -6.93 -5.48 9.25
N HIS A 11 -7.15 -6.37 10.21
CA HIS A 11 -6.50 -7.69 10.33
C HIS A 11 -4.98 -7.63 10.17
N LEU A 12 -4.33 -6.58 10.68
CA LEU A 12 -2.89 -6.50 10.66
C LEU A 12 -2.28 -7.52 11.64
N PRO A 13 -1.15 -8.17 11.31
CA PRO A 13 -0.38 -8.96 12.27
C PRO A 13 -0.03 -8.14 13.53
N GLN A 14 -0.05 -8.78 14.70
CA GLN A 14 0.14 -8.10 15.99
C GLN A 14 1.50 -7.41 16.13
N ASP A 15 2.53 -7.96 15.49
CA ASP A 15 3.92 -7.50 15.54
C ASP A 15 4.33 -6.67 14.32
N ILE A 16 3.39 -6.28 13.45
CA ILE A 16 3.68 -5.53 12.21
C ILE A 16 4.52 -4.26 12.47
N TRP A 17 4.29 -3.60 13.60
CA TRP A 17 5.00 -2.39 13.98
C TRP A 17 6.33 -2.64 14.70
N ALA A 18 6.57 -3.85 15.21
CA ALA A 18 7.79 -4.16 15.95
C ALA A 18 9.03 -4.19 15.04
N LYS A 19 8.83 -4.45 13.74
CA LYS A 19 9.90 -4.49 12.71
C LYS A 19 9.80 -3.35 11.70
N SER A 20 9.03 -2.30 12.02
CA SER A 20 8.74 -1.22 11.08
C SER A 20 9.99 -0.49 10.56
N ASN A 21 11.06 -0.46 11.37
CA ASN A 21 12.32 0.21 11.04
C ASN A 21 13.23 -0.57 10.06
N GLU A 22 12.91 -1.83 9.76
CA GLU A 22 13.79 -2.70 8.95
C GLU A 22 13.36 -2.76 7.46
N GLY A 23 12.16 -2.29 7.13
CA GLY A 23 11.59 -2.41 5.79
C GLY A 23 11.21 -1.07 5.15
N LYS A 24 11.18 -1.03 3.81
CA LYS A 24 10.55 0.08 3.09
C LYS A 24 9.04 -0.11 3.13
N TRP A 25 8.31 1.00 3.26
CA TRP A 25 6.84 1.01 3.32
C TRP A 25 6.26 1.90 2.22
N GLY A 26 5.21 1.42 1.55
CA GLY A 26 4.36 2.20 0.66
C GLY A 26 2.97 2.34 1.26
N GLY A 27 2.41 3.55 1.23
CA GLY A 27 1.06 3.82 1.70
C GLY A 27 0.05 3.83 0.56
N VAL A 28 -1.00 3.01 0.65
CA VAL A 28 -2.12 3.01 -0.28
C VAL A 28 -3.34 3.60 0.43
N ASP A 29 -3.94 4.64 -0.15
CA ASP A 29 -5.05 5.39 0.44
C ASP A 29 -4.78 5.76 1.91
N ARG A 30 -5.70 5.37 2.79
CA ARG A 30 -5.61 5.62 4.24
C ARG A 30 -4.39 4.94 4.89
N GLY A 31 -3.80 3.94 4.26
CA GLY A 31 -2.57 3.31 4.73
C GLY A 31 -1.40 4.29 4.84
N ALA A 32 -1.29 5.29 3.97
CA ALA A 32 -0.24 6.32 4.10
C ALA A 32 -0.35 7.10 5.41
N LEU A 33 -1.58 7.46 5.79
CA LEU A 33 -1.84 8.16 7.03
C LEU A 33 -1.57 7.27 8.25
N ILE A 34 -1.94 6.00 8.19
CA ILE A 34 -1.67 5.04 9.26
C ILE A 34 -0.17 4.90 9.50
N LEU A 35 0.63 4.78 8.44
CA LEU A 35 2.09 4.76 8.53
C LEU A 35 2.64 6.00 9.26
N LEU A 36 2.19 7.20 8.87
CA LEU A 36 2.60 8.43 9.55
C LEU A 36 2.21 8.47 11.02
N LYS A 37 1.02 7.98 11.39
CA LYS A 37 0.58 7.86 12.80
C LYS A 37 1.49 6.94 13.62
N HIS A 38 2.12 5.95 12.96
CA HIS A 38 3.13 5.07 13.55
C HIS A 38 4.57 5.57 13.39
N GLN A 39 4.77 6.84 13.00
CA GLN A 39 6.08 7.47 12.80
C GLN A 39 6.92 6.79 11.70
N ILE A 40 6.27 6.09 10.77
CA ILE A 40 6.90 5.50 9.59
C ILE A 40 6.66 6.46 8.43
N ILE A 41 7.73 6.90 7.77
CA ILE A 41 7.63 7.75 6.58
C ILE A 41 7.54 6.81 5.36
N PRO A 42 6.40 6.75 4.64
CA PRO A 42 6.31 5.97 3.42
C PRO A 42 7.36 6.38 2.38
N PHE A 43 8.00 5.39 1.77
CA PHE A 43 8.89 5.57 0.61
C PHE A 43 8.13 6.15 -0.59
N PHE A 44 6.85 5.77 -0.74
CA PHE A 44 5.91 6.46 -1.59
C PHE A 44 4.49 6.29 -1.05
N SER A 45 3.56 7.09 -1.56
CA SER A 45 2.13 6.85 -1.41
C SER A 45 1.40 6.89 -2.76
N VAL A 46 0.23 6.25 -2.79
CA VAL A 46 -0.73 6.22 -3.91
C VAL A 46 -2.14 6.31 -3.33
N GLY A 47 -3.02 7.04 -4.02
CA GLY A 47 -4.38 7.35 -3.57
C GLY A 47 -4.74 8.79 -3.90
N ASP A 48 -6.03 9.06 -4.10
CA ASP A 48 -6.56 10.41 -4.24
C ASP A 48 -6.79 11.11 -2.88
N PHE A 49 -6.73 10.34 -1.79
CA PHE A 49 -6.93 10.77 -0.41
C PHE A 49 -8.24 11.55 -0.22
N ASP A 50 -9.31 11.15 -0.91
CA ASP A 50 -10.65 11.72 -0.74
C ASP A 50 -11.27 11.43 0.65
N SER A 51 -10.81 10.34 1.27
CA SER A 51 -11.33 9.79 2.53
C SER A 51 -10.69 10.36 3.80
N VAL A 52 -9.73 11.29 3.69
CA VAL A 52 -9.04 11.89 4.84
C VAL A 52 -9.50 13.33 5.09
N SER A 53 -9.43 13.78 6.35
CA SER A 53 -9.81 15.15 6.70
C SER A 53 -8.86 16.18 6.10
N LYS A 54 -9.24 17.47 6.10
CA LYS A 54 -8.39 18.56 5.62
C LYS A 54 -7.06 18.63 6.39
N GLU A 55 -7.11 18.40 7.70
CA GLU A 55 -5.95 18.36 8.59
C GLU A 55 -5.04 17.17 8.27
N GLU A 56 -5.62 15.98 8.06
CA GLU A 56 -4.88 14.77 7.68
C GLU A 56 -4.22 14.92 6.30
N ARG A 57 -4.90 15.57 5.34
CA ARG A 57 -4.34 15.89 4.02
C ARG A 57 -3.18 16.89 4.10
N GLN A 58 -3.25 17.85 5.01
CA GLN A 58 -2.15 18.79 5.23
C GLN A 58 -0.91 18.07 5.79
N LEU A 59 -1.10 17.21 6.80
CA LEU A 59 -0.03 16.37 7.34
C LEU A 59 0.65 15.52 6.25
N LEU A 60 -0.16 14.86 5.42
CA LEU A 60 0.30 14.08 4.28
C LEU A 60 1.12 14.94 3.30
N THR A 61 0.65 16.14 2.97
CA THR A 61 1.32 17.04 2.02
C THR A 61 2.67 17.53 2.57
N GLU A 62 2.71 17.91 3.85
CA GLU A 62 3.91 18.44 4.52
C GLU A 62 4.99 17.37 4.71
N GLN A 63 4.60 16.15 5.09
CA GLN A 63 5.53 15.08 5.44
C GLN A 63 6.01 14.26 4.23
N LEU A 64 5.14 14.03 3.24
CA LEU A 64 5.42 13.10 2.14
C LEU A 64 5.68 13.80 0.80
N GLN A 65 5.68 15.14 0.75
CA GLN A 65 5.74 15.91 -0.49
C GLN A 65 4.84 15.33 -1.59
N ILE A 66 3.65 14.87 -1.22
CA ILE A 66 2.79 14.10 -2.10
C ILE A 66 2.46 14.97 -3.31
N LYS A 67 2.94 14.57 -4.48
CA LYS A 67 2.30 14.94 -5.74
C LYS A 67 1.13 13.99 -5.90
N PRO A 68 -0.13 14.44 -5.69
CA PRO A 68 -1.27 13.57 -5.90
C PRO A 68 -1.18 13.00 -7.32
N VAL A 69 -1.14 11.67 -7.41
CA VAL A 69 -1.22 11.02 -8.71
C VAL A 69 -2.68 11.13 -9.11
N GLN A 70 -2.94 11.87 -10.20
CA GLN A 70 -4.29 11.99 -10.72
C GLN A 70 -4.79 10.58 -11.07
N ALA A 71 -5.96 10.20 -10.54
CA ALA A 71 -6.64 8.94 -10.79
C ALA A 71 -7.19 8.87 -12.23
N GLU A 72 -6.34 9.10 -13.24
CA GLU A 72 -6.70 9.01 -14.66
C GLU A 72 -6.71 7.58 -15.19
N LYS A 73 -6.35 6.59 -14.36
CA LYS A 73 -6.29 5.17 -14.77
C LYS A 73 -7.42 4.38 -14.14
N ALA A 74 -8.00 3.47 -14.92
CA ALA A 74 -9.05 2.54 -14.48
C ALA A 74 -8.56 1.46 -13.49
N ASP A 75 -7.27 1.48 -13.12
CA ASP A 75 -6.67 0.58 -12.17
C ASP A 75 -6.93 1.07 -10.73
N THR A 76 -7.11 0.14 -9.80
CA THR A 76 -7.27 0.46 -8.37
C THR A 76 -5.99 1.07 -7.78
N ASP A 77 -6.10 1.83 -6.69
CA ASP A 77 -4.93 2.44 -6.04
C ASP A 77 -3.88 1.40 -5.61
N LEU A 78 -4.33 0.22 -5.17
CA LEU A 78 -3.44 -0.90 -4.87
C LEU A 78 -2.70 -1.39 -6.11
N ALA A 79 -3.37 -1.48 -7.27
CA ALA A 79 -2.73 -1.87 -8.51
C ALA A 79 -1.68 -0.85 -8.96
N LEU A 80 -2.00 0.43 -8.87
CA LEU A 80 -1.06 1.51 -9.15
C LEU A 80 0.14 1.49 -8.18
N ALA A 81 -0.08 1.18 -6.90
CA ALA A 81 0.98 1.04 -5.90
C ALA A 81 1.94 -0.12 -6.21
N VAL A 82 1.41 -1.28 -6.60
CA VAL A 82 2.22 -2.42 -7.01
C VAL A 82 3.01 -2.11 -8.28
N ASP A 83 2.37 -1.54 -9.31
CA ASP A 83 3.06 -1.16 -10.55
C ASP A 83 4.19 -0.17 -10.29
N LYS A 84 3.95 0.80 -9.40
CA LYS A 84 4.97 1.77 -8.97
C LYS A 84 6.12 1.08 -8.22
N ALA A 85 5.83 0.14 -7.33
CA ALA A 85 6.87 -0.62 -6.63
C ALA A 85 7.73 -1.44 -7.63
N VAL A 86 7.11 -2.15 -8.56
CA VAL A 86 7.83 -2.90 -9.59
C VAL A 86 8.69 -1.98 -10.46
N ALA A 87 8.16 -0.84 -10.88
CA ALA A 87 8.91 0.16 -11.65
C ALA A 87 10.10 0.76 -10.90
N LEU A 88 10.04 0.80 -9.56
CA LEU A 88 11.13 1.23 -8.68
C LEU A 88 12.15 0.10 -8.38
N GLY A 89 11.97 -1.09 -8.96
CA GLY A 89 12.87 -2.23 -8.84
C GLY A 89 12.61 -3.14 -7.64
N PHE A 90 11.44 -3.05 -7.00
CA PHE A 90 11.05 -4.02 -5.97
C PHE A 90 10.63 -5.34 -6.61
N ASP A 91 11.21 -6.44 -6.13
CA ASP A 91 10.98 -7.82 -6.58
C ASP A 91 10.26 -8.66 -5.52
N SER A 92 10.10 -8.13 -4.31
CA SER A 92 9.33 -8.73 -3.22
C SER A 92 8.39 -7.69 -2.63
N ILE A 93 7.09 -7.95 -2.68
CA ILE A 93 6.04 -7.03 -2.27
C ILE A 93 5.07 -7.76 -1.33
N THR A 94 4.94 -7.26 -0.12
CA THR A 94 3.97 -7.78 0.86
C THR A 94 2.86 -6.77 1.06
N ILE A 95 1.62 -7.19 0.89
CA ILE A 95 0.43 -6.34 0.97
C ILE A 95 -0.30 -6.63 2.28
N TYR A 96 -0.54 -5.58 3.08
CA TYR A 96 -1.27 -5.64 4.34
C TYR A 96 -2.54 -4.80 4.31
N GLY A 97 -3.53 -5.20 5.10
CA GLY A 97 -4.78 -4.44 5.28
C GLY A 97 -5.67 -4.42 4.02
N ALA A 98 -5.47 -5.36 3.09
CA ALA A 98 -6.30 -5.53 1.89
C ALA A 98 -7.52 -6.45 2.12
N THR A 99 -7.67 -7.01 3.32
CA THR A 99 -8.77 -7.92 3.72
C THR A 99 -9.68 -7.28 4.78
N GLY A 100 -10.81 -7.92 5.11
CA GLY A 100 -11.65 -7.52 6.26
C GLY A 100 -12.69 -6.43 6.07
N GLY A 101 -12.89 -5.97 4.83
CA GLY A 101 -13.84 -4.91 4.52
C GLY A 101 -14.65 -5.21 3.27
N ARG A 102 -14.55 -4.31 2.30
CA ARG A 102 -15.20 -4.41 0.98
C ARG A 102 -14.66 -5.62 0.21
N LEU A 103 -15.51 -6.61 -0.05
CA LEU A 103 -15.14 -7.84 -0.76
C LEU A 103 -14.70 -7.58 -2.20
N ASP A 104 -15.28 -6.60 -2.87
CA ASP A 104 -14.89 -6.16 -4.20
C ASP A 104 -13.45 -5.62 -4.24
N HIS A 105 -13.01 -4.88 -3.21
CA HIS A 105 -11.61 -4.47 -3.07
C HIS A 105 -10.68 -5.66 -2.84
N PHE A 106 -11.10 -6.59 -1.97
CA PHE A 106 -10.35 -7.82 -1.71
C PHE A 106 -10.17 -8.64 -3.00
N PHE A 107 -11.25 -8.87 -3.77
CA PHE A 107 -11.16 -9.56 -5.06
C PHE A 107 -10.27 -8.80 -6.06
N GLY A 108 -10.28 -7.46 -6.05
CA GLY A 108 -9.33 -6.66 -6.81
C GLY A 108 -7.86 -6.94 -6.43
N ALA A 109 -7.56 -7.05 -5.13
CA ALA A 109 -6.24 -7.42 -4.64
C ALA A 109 -5.84 -8.84 -5.07
N ILE A 110 -6.78 -9.80 -5.07
CA ILE A 110 -6.49 -11.17 -5.54
C ILE A 110 -6.28 -11.23 -7.06
N GLN A 111 -7.08 -10.50 -7.84
CA GLN A 111 -6.91 -10.42 -9.30
C GLN A 111 -5.54 -9.85 -9.69
N LEU A 112 -5.01 -8.94 -8.88
CA LEU A 112 -3.68 -8.38 -9.07
C LEU A 112 -2.58 -9.46 -9.02
N LEU A 113 -2.70 -10.45 -8.14
CA LEU A 113 -1.74 -11.57 -8.03
C LEU A 113 -1.70 -12.42 -9.31
N LEU A 114 -2.74 -12.35 -10.16
CA LEU A 114 -2.85 -13.10 -11.40
C LEU A 114 -2.32 -12.33 -12.63
N LYS A 115 -1.93 -11.06 -12.48
CA LYS A 115 -1.45 -10.23 -13.60
C LYS A 115 -0.15 -10.80 -14.17
N LYS A 116 -0.19 -11.24 -15.43
CA LYS A 116 0.96 -11.84 -16.12
C LYS A 116 2.20 -10.95 -16.22
N ALA A 117 2.01 -9.63 -16.11
CA ALA A 117 3.11 -8.67 -16.13
C ALA A 117 4.13 -8.97 -15.01
N TYR A 118 3.68 -9.35 -13.82
CA TYR A 118 4.57 -9.57 -12.67
C TYR A 118 5.37 -10.87 -12.77
N TYR A 119 4.84 -11.91 -13.42
CA TYR A 119 5.58 -13.16 -13.66
C TYR A 119 6.83 -12.95 -14.53
N LYS A 120 6.80 -12.00 -15.47
CA LYS A 120 7.95 -11.71 -16.34
C LYS A 120 9.09 -11.02 -15.61
N HIS A 121 8.80 -10.39 -14.48
CA HIS A 121 9.76 -9.63 -13.68
C HIS A 121 10.29 -10.43 -12.49
N ASP A 122 9.92 -11.72 -12.36
CA ASP A 122 10.22 -12.56 -11.19
C ASP A 122 9.83 -11.89 -9.86
N VAL A 123 8.73 -11.13 -9.89
CA VAL A 123 8.24 -10.39 -8.72
C VAL A 123 7.38 -11.32 -7.87
N HIS A 124 7.78 -11.48 -6.61
CA HIS A 124 7.00 -12.17 -5.61
C HIS A 124 6.04 -11.21 -4.91
N ILE A 125 4.74 -11.48 -4.99
CA ILE A 125 3.70 -10.68 -4.35
C ILE A 125 2.89 -11.59 -3.42
N GLU A 126 2.72 -11.17 -2.18
CA GLU A 126 1.92 -11.85 -1.18
C GLU A 126 0.95 -10.89 -0.48
N VAL A 127 -0.17 -11.42 -0.01
CA VAL A 127 -1.14 -10.70 0.82
C VAL A 127 -1.13 -11.36 2.18
N ILE A 128 -0.83 -10.60 3.23
CA ILE A 128 -0.76 -11.11 4.60
C ILE A 128 -1.82 -10.43 5.46
N ASP A 129 -2.56 -11.26 6.19
CA ASP A 129 -3.45 -10.83 7.26
C ASP A 129 -3.34 -11.73 8.49
N GLN A 130 -3.84 -11.24 9.62
CA GLN A 130 -3.97 -12.00 10.85
C GLN A 130 -5.21 -12.90 10.75
N GLN A 131 -4.99 -14.21 10.83
CA GLN A 131 -6.05 -15.21 10.97
C GLN A 131 -6.13 -15.68 12.43
N LYS A 132 -7.35 -15.91 12.90
CA LYS A 132 -7.63 -16.45 14.24
C LYS A 132 -7.60 -17.97 14.20
#